data_AF-E1WXK6-F1
#
_entry.id   AF-E1WXK6-F1
#
_cell.length_a   1.000
_cell.length_b   1.000
_cell.length_c   1.000
_cell.angle_alpha   90.00
_cell.angle_beta   90.00
_cell.angle_gamma   90.00
#
_symmetry.space_group_name_H-M   'P 1'
#
loop_
_entity.id
_entity.type
_entity.pdbx_description
1 polymer ?
#
loop_
_entity_poly.entity_id
_entity_poly.type
_entity_poly.pdbx_seq_one_letter_code
_entity_poly.pdbx_strand_id
1 'polypeptide(L)'
;MEDISTDTRYSLSLTTPVTRDADAVFPGENWFLYWKTSSSLWKTKLEEFSKSDKVLVPVNWSFHSDTGDSYDFAESKPETDLKKLFDIACEIGKELIFLMPLTPVPFLANGGVPHLLARSIALNKEGMAYGIIDNEENINKLYSFYDPRVFQAYSKFCHRFGQYISKSGISSDVYGYICGNLENDEFVSYLDDSSKVFEQAFSRFLKARALKESNEFAGINSIEEEVIVKREFTETITSLYLESLSEGVGANWEGVLKFAFLGGSLEDLLSRMSANDLNSKYSNDISKCLSKGVIPSSILLPFRKKKGVLGRQLSEVVEATYLNQKISEDDIYESEGVQFRTLNIFNLVRFEEGSKIWSGLGLVESLNDEFYSCFSYLEKDSFHWKEGRNVLDQFFFVQGGELIESDFRTILKIFMNGGKVILDNSDLDAQLVRRLESFFLENNLEVEKVNFLTDVTYAQLGEGKLIVFNGEKLLSRGRGEKVNFWKKLIGTFEVQHISVEVSESVEVFWRTRSSSINELNYEEVRRLSIYNPTSYKKKVKFKFAKNFALLKIIDEYNCDLSTQPHEIQGELLPDGSFSIDFGVFS
;
A
#
# COMPACT_ATOMS: atom_id res chain seq x y z
N MET A 1 -6.19 53.01 47.95
CA MET A 1 -7.20 53.76 47.19
C MET A 1 -6.66 53.83 45.78
N GLU A 2 -7.18 52.97 44.91
CA GLU A 2 -7.62 53.31 43.55
C GLU A 2 -7.94 52.02 42.80
N ASP A 3 -9.13 52.04 42.22
CA ASP A 3 -9.89 50.92 41.71
C ASP A 3 -9.31 50.38 40.40
N ILE A 4 -9.25 49.05 40.27
CA ILE A 4 -8.98 48.38 39.00
C ILE A 4 -10.28 48.39 38.20
N SER A 5 -10.42 49.33 37.28
CA SER A 5 -11.52 49.39 36.32
C SER A 5 -11.35 48.33 35.24
N THR A 6 -12.34 47.44 35.15
CA THR A 6 -12.55 46.47 34.09
C THR A 6 -13.07 47.15 32.82
N ASP A 7 -12.19 47.51 31.90
CA ASP A 7 -12.57 47.69 30.48
C ASP A 7 -11.32 47.82 29.58
N THR A 8 -10.91 46.71 28.98
CA THR A 8 -10.19 46.73 27.70
C THR A 8 -10.79 45.67 26.80
N ARG A 9 -11.92 46.03 26.19
CA ARG A 9 -12.51 45.31 25.07
C ARG A 9 -11.50 45.27 23.93
N TYR A 10 -11.09 44.07 23.53
CA TYR A 10 -10.33 43.82 22.31
C TYR A 10 -11.13 44.36 21.11
N SER A 11 -10.64 45.43 20.50
CA SER A 11 -11.13 45.92 19.22
C SER A 11 -10.72 44.93 18.13
N LEU A 12 -11.70 44.18 17.61
CA LEU A 12 -11.56 43.34 16.41
C LEU A 12 -11.23 44.25 15.21
N SER A 13 -9.95 44.25 14.82
CA SER A 13 -9.53 44.79 13.53
C SER A 13 -10.05 43.87 12.41
N LEU A 14 -10.93 44.42 11.57
CA LEU A 14 -11.34 43.84 10.28
C LEU A 14 -10.13 43.85 9.33
N THR A 15 -9.25 42.87 9.48
CA THR A 15 -8.23 42.53 8.48
C THR A 15 -8.62 41.22 7.83
N THR A 16 -8.62 41.23 6.49
CA THR A 16 -8.71 40.11 5.52
C THR A 16 -8.83 38.71 6.13
N PRO A 17 -9.83 37.90 5.74
CA PRO A 17 -9.94 36.53 6.22
C PRO A 17 -8.64 35.81 5.87
N VAL A 18 -7.89 35.41 6.90
CA VAL A 18 -6.89 34.36 6.75
C VAL A 18 -7.69 33.16 6.27
N THR A 19 -7.43 32.70 5.05
CA THR A 19 -7.95 31.43 4.55
C THR A 19 -7.72 30.40 5.64
N ARG A 20 -8.79 29.89 6.26
CA ARG A 20 -8.66 28.75 7.16
C ARG A 20 -8.02 27.63 6.34
N ASP A 21 -7.06 26.91 6.91
CA ASP A 21 -6.42 25.73 6.30
C ASP A 21 -7.42 24.62 5.90
N ALA A 22 -8.72 24.82 6.14
CA ALA A 22 -9.85 23.95 5.81
C ALA A 22 -10.14 23.81 4.30
N ASP A 23 -9.64 24.72 3.45
CA ASP A 23 -10.03 24.82 2.03
C ASP A 23 -8.98 24.28 1.04
N ALA A 24 -7.87 23.72 1.53
CA ALA A 24 -6.88 23.14 0.63
C ALA A 24 -7.36 21.75 0.18
N VAL A 25 -7.63 21.62 -1.12
CA VAL A 25 -7.40 20.37 -1.84
C VAL A 25 -6.07 19.81 -1.33
N PHE A 26 -6.11 18.67 -0.65
CA PHE A 26 -4.93 18.12 0.02
C PHE A 26 -3.84 17.92 -1.04
N PRO A 27 -2.68 18.61 -0.95
CA PRO A 27 -1.62 18.39 -1.90
C PRO A 27 -1.14 16.95 -1.74
N GLY A 28 -1.12 16.21 -2.85
CA GLY A 28 -0.39 14.95 -2.97
C GLY A 28 -1.20 13.67 -2.97
N GLU A 29 -2.54 13.69 -2.88
CA GLU A 29 -3.32 12.45 -2.68
C GLU A 29 -4.70 12.38 -3.37
N ASN A 30 -5.07 13.36 -4.19
CA ASN A 30 -6.31 13.37 -4.98
C ASN A 30 -7.63 13.08 -4.22
N TRP A 31 -7.66 13.23 -2.89
CA TRP A 31 -8.89 13.09 -2.10
C TRP A 31 -9.80 14.29 -2.31
N PHE A 32 -11.04 14.04 -2.72
CA PHE A 32 -12.11 15.04 -2.74
C PHE A 32 -13.17 14.72 -1.69
N LEU A 33 -13.14 15.46 -0.58
CA LEU A 33 -14.07 15.30 0.54
C LEU A 33 -15.31 16.18 0.35
N TYR A 34 -16.27 15.71 -0.45
CA TYR A 34 -17.44 16.50 -0.87
C TYR A 34 -18.28 17.08 0.28
N TRP A 35 -18.28 16.47 1.47
CA TRP A 35 -19.02 16.95 2.64
C TRP A 35 -18.29 18.07 3.42
N LYS A 36 -17.00 18.30 3.15
CA LYS A 36 -16.24 19.42 3.74
C LYS A 36 -16.31 20.69 2.88
N THR A 37 -16.73 20.58 1.62
CA THR A 37 -16.82 21.69 0.68
C THR A 37 -18.28 21.92 0.27
N SER A 38 -18.74 23.17 0.30
CA SER A 38 -20.10 23.48 -0.17
C SER A 38 -20.29 23.08 -1.64
N SER A 39 -21.46 22.52 -1.97
CA SER A 39 -21.75 22.02 -3.32
C SER A 39 -21.72 23.07 -4.43
N SER A 40 -21.72 24.37 -4.09
CA SER A 40 -21.54 25.47 -5.03
C SER A 40 -20.09 25.70 -5.44
N LEU A 41 -19.13 25.22 -4.64
CA LEU A 41 -17.69 25.41 -4.83
C LEU A 41 -17.00 24.18 -5.43
N TRP A 42 -17.71 23.06 -5.60
CA TRP A 42 -17.11 21.81 -6.08
C TRP A 42 -16.39 21.97 -7.42
N LYS A 43 -16.98 22.70 -8.38
CA LYS A 43 -16.34 22.92 -9.70
C LYS A 43 -14.99 23.62 -9.57
N THR A 44 -14.96 24.76 -8.89
CA THR A 44 -13.72 25.52 -8.65
C THR A 44 -12.68 24.70 -7.90
N LYS A 45 -13.11 23.89 -6.92
CA LYS A 45 -12.19 23.03 -6.16
C LYS A 45 -11.66 21.86 -6.96
N LEU A 46 -12.47 21.24 -7.81
CA LEU A 46 -12.00 20.17 -8.68
C LEU A 46 -11.03 20.70 -9.76
N GLU A 47 -11.19 21.94 -10.22
CA GLU A 47 -10.25 22.61 -11.13
C GLU A 47 -8.86 22.86 -10.49
N GLU A 48 -8.77 22.93 -9.15
CA GLU A 48 -7.48 23.06 -8.44
C GLU A 48 -6.62 21.77 -8.54
N PHE A 49 -7.23 20.60 -8.83
CA PHE A 49 -6.51 19.34 -9.07
C PHE A 49 -5.83 19.34 -10.44
N SER A 50 -4.70 20.05 -10.52
CA SER A 50 -3.99 20.31 -11.79
C SER A 50 -3.16 19.14 -12.35
N LYS A 51 -2.96 18.05 -11.60
CA LYS A 51 -1.96 17.02 -11.93
C LYS A 51 -2.47 15.61 -12.24
N SER A 52 -3.65 15.24 -11.71
CA SER A 52 -4.23 13.92 -11.93
C SER A 52 -5.61 14.04 -12.54
N ASP A 53 -5.89 13.21 -13.54
CA ASP A 53 -7.21 13.11 -14.14
C ASP A 53 -8.15 12.28 -13.28
N LYS A 54 -7.60 11.37 -12.46
CA LYS A 54 -8.34 10.53 -11.51
C LYS A 54 -8.42 11.20 -10.13
N VAL A 55 -9.63 11.30 -9.58
CA VAL A 55 -9.94 11.92 -8.28
C VAL A 55 -10.63 10.88 -7.38
N LEU A 56 -10.08 10.69 -6.18
CA LEU A 56 -10.60 9.74 -5.19
C LEU A 56 -11.68 10.40 -4.35
N VAL A 57 -12.89 9.83 -4.37
CA VAL A 57 -14.06 10.36 -3.65
C VAL A 57 -14.52 9.34 -2.60
N PRO A 58 -14.05 9.43 -1.34
CA PRO A 58 -14.54 8.57 -0.26
C PRO A 58 -16.01 8.83 0.01
N VAL A 59 -16.82 7.79 0.12
CA VAL A 59 -18.23 7.90 0.45
C VAL A 59 -18.37 7.91 1.97
N ASN A 60 -18.80 9.05 2.51
CA ASN A 60 -18.97 9.21 3.95
C ASN A 60 -20.33 8.67 4.41
N TRP A 61 -20.37 7.38 4.79
CA TRP A 61 -21.59 6.69 5.20
C TRP A 61 -22.36 7.43 6.32
N SER A 62 -21.68 7.90 7.37
CA SER A 62 -22.32 8.63 8.46
C SER A 62 -22.86 10.01 8.06
N PHE A 63 -22.41 10.58 6.95
CA PHE A 63 -22.96 11.83 6.42
C PHE A 63 -24.29 11.61 5.66
N HIS A 64 -24.40 10.46 4.99
CA HIS A 64 -25.61 10.03 4.28
C HIS A 64 -26.67 9.42 5.21
N SER A 65 -26.32 9.07 6.46
CA SER A 65 -27.27 8.49 7.41
C SER A 65 -26.89 8.77 8.86
N ASP A 66 -27.83 9.35 9.62
CA ASP A 66 -27.69 9.51 11.08
C ASP A 66 -28.08 8.24 11.86
N THR A 67 -29.05 7.49 11.33
CA THR A 67 -29.71 6.36 11.99
C THR A 67 -29.20 5.00 11.52
N GLY A 68 -28.70 4.91 10.29
CA GLY A 68 -28.41 3.65 9.61
C GLY A 68 -29.61 3.01 8.90
N ASP A 69 -30.79 3.64 8.92
CA ASP A 69 -32.01 3.12 8.27
C ASP A 69 -32.59 4.05 7.19
N SER A 70 -32.32 5.35 7.28
CA SER A 70 -32.68 6.37 6.28
C SER A 70 -31.42 6.91 5.61
N TYR A 71 -31.46 7.06 4.29
CA TYR A 71 -30.30 7.50 3.50
C TYR A 71 -30.67 8.69 2.64
N ASP A 72 -29.85 9.73 2.68
CA ASP A 72 -30.03 10.96 1.90
C ASP A 72 -29.07 10.98 0.71
N PHE A 73 -29.59 11.04 -0.51
CA PHE A 73 -28.82 11.24 -1.75
C PHE A 73 -29.46 12.38 -2.56
N ALA A 74 -29.22 13.63 -2.13
CA ALA A 74 -29.79 14.88 -2.65
C ALA A 74 -31.23 15.22 -2.20
N GLU A 75 -31.83 14.48 -1.27
CA GLU A 75 -33.19 14.76 -0.79
C GLU A 75 -33.20 15.91 0.23
N SER A 76 -32.21 15.97 1.13
CA SER A 76 -32.18 16.95 2.22
C SER A 76 -30.97 17.88 2.18
N LYS A 77 -29.78 17.35 1.94
CA LYS A 77 -28.52 18.10 1.91
C LYS A 77 -28.01 18.20 0.47
N PRO A 78 -27.67 19.39 -0.05
CA PRO A 78 -27.12 19.51 -1.39
C PRO A 78 -25.74 18.86 -1.52
N GLU A 79 -25.00 18.71 -0.42
CA GLU A 79 -23.72 18.01 -0.39
C GLU A 79 -23.85 16.48 -0.56
N THR A 80 -25.04 15.89 -0.40
CA THR A 80 -25.22 14.44 -0.63
C THR A 80 -25.54 14.10 -2.10
N ASP A 81 -25.57 15.10 -2.97
CA ASP A 81 -25.81 14.94 -4.41
C ASP A 81 -24.55 14.50 -5.17
N LEU A 82 -24.29 13.20 -5.16
CA LEU A 82 -23.11 12.63 -5.82
C LEU A 82 -23.25 12.63 -7.36
N LYS A 83 -24.48 12.67 -7.91
CA LYS A 83 -24.72 12.81 -9.35
C LYS A 83 -24.29 14.18 -9.84
N LYS A 84 -24.68 15.25 -9.13
CA LYS A 84 -24.18 16.59 -9.43
C LYS A 84 -22.65 16.66 -9.37
N LEU A 85 -22.03 16.02 -8.37
CA LEU A 85 -20.57 15.96 -8.27
C LEU A 85 -19.94 15.26 -9.49
N PHE A 86 -20.49 14.12 -9.88
CA PHE A 86 -20.07 13.36 -11.06
C PHE A 86 -20.20 14.19 -12.35
N ASP A 87 -21.34 14.84 -12.57
CA ASP A 87 -21.56 15.66 -13.77
C ASP A 87 -20.58 16.83 -13.85
N ILE A 88 -20.31 17.49 -12.71
CA ILE A 88 -19.30 18.57 -12.64
C ILE A 88 -17.91 18.03 -13.00
N ALA A 89 -17.53 16.86 -12.49
CA ALA A 89 -16.23 16.27 -12.79
C ALA A 89 -16.08 15.90 -14.27
N CYS A 90 -17.12 15.32 -14.87
CA CYS A 90 -17.14 15.02 -16.31
C CYS A 90 -17.02 16.30 -17.16
N GLU A 91 -17.68 17.40 -16.77
CA GLU A 91 -17.59 18.68 -17.49
C GLU A 91 -16.17 19.25 -17.55
N ILE A 92 -15.35 19.01 -16.51
CA ILE A 92 -13.98 19.51 -16.42
C ILE A 92 -12.95 18.45 -16.87
N GLY A 93 -13.40 17.30 -17.37
CA GLY A 93 -12.53 16.22 -17.84
C GLY A 93 -11.82 15.44 -16.73
N LYS A 94 -12.41 15.37 -15.52
CA LYS A 94 -11.92 14.56 -14.40
C LYS A 94 -12.74 13.28 -14.26
N GLU A 95 -12.06 12.20 -13.94
CA GLU A 95 -12.63 10.91 -13.64
C GLU A 95 -12.75 10.75 -12.12
N LEU A 96 -13.96 10.47 -11.63
CA LEU A 96 -14.19 10.20 -10.22
C LEU A 96 -14.16 8.70 -9.96
N ILE A 97 -13.44 8.33 -8.90
CA ILE A 97 -13.43 6.97 -8.36
C ILE A 97 -14.03 7.03 -6.97
N PHE A 98 -15.17 6.36 -6.78
CA PHE A 98 -15.82 6.31 -5.48
C PHE A 98 -15.17 5.25 -4.58
N LEU A 99 -14.82 5.64 -3.37
CA LEU A 99 -14.23 4.73 -2.39
C LEU A 99 -15.24 4.43 -1.28
N MET A 100 -15.61 3.17 -1.14
CA MET A 100 -16.58 2.69 -0.14
C MET A 100 -15.86 1.98 1.02
N PRO A 101 -16.06 2.39 2.29
CA PRO A 101 -15.26 1.90 3.39
C PRO A 101 -15.62 0.46 3.74
N LEU A 102 -14.63 -0.43 3.80
CA LEU A 102 -14.78 -1.81 4.30
C LEU A 102 -14.36 -1.94 5.77
N THR A 103 -13.64 -0.95 6.30
CA THR A 103 -13.16 -0.89 7.69
C THR A 103 -13.35 0.52 8.25
N PRO A 104 -13.18 0.74 9.58
CA PRO A 104 -13.29 2.07 10.17
C PRO A 104 -12.35 3.09 9.51
N VAL A 105 -12.87 4.27 9.20
CA VAL A 105 -12.16 5.32 8.47
C VAL A 105 -11.55 6.35 9.44
N PRO A 106 -10.22 6.47 9.53
CA PRO A 106 -9.56 7.18 10.64
C PRO A 106 -9.74 8.71 10.63
N PHE A 107 -9.97 9.30 9.47
CA PHE A 107 -10.18 10.74 9.31
C PHE A 107 -11.66 11.16 9.41
N LEU A 108 -12.57 10.21 9.65
CA LEU A 108 -13.99 10.48 9.84
C LEU A 108 -14.36 10.38 11.32
N ALA A 109 -15.30 11.22 11.74
CA ALA A 109 -15.92 11.08 13.05
C ALA A 109 -16.54 9.68 13.20
N ASN A 110 -16.34 9.07 14.37
CA ASN A 110 -16.77 7.70 14.70
C ASN A 110 -16.30 6.63 13.71
N GLY A 111 -15.19 6.86 12.98
CA GLY A 111 -14.71 5.91 11.98
C GLY A 111 -15.61 5.82 10.74
N GLY A 112 -16.49 6.80 10.50
CA GLY A 112 -17.48 6.79 9.42
C GLY A 112 -18.78 6.05 9.73
N VAL A 113 -18.93 5.49 10.95
CA VAL A 113 -20.16 4.82 11.39
C VAL A 113 -21.21 5.85 11.81
N PRO A 114 -22.49 5.71 11.40
CA PRO A 114 -23.59 6.56 11.85
C PRO A 114 -23.65 6.69 13.38
N HIS A 115 -23.92 7.89 13.88
CA HIS A 115 -23.80 8.23 15.30
C HIS A 115 -24.62 7.30 16.22
N LEU A 116 -25.84 6.92 15.82
CA LEU A 116 -26.70 6.04 16.63
C LEU A 116 -26.25 4.56 16.67
N LEU A 117 -25.40 4.17 15.73
CA LEU A 117 -24.78 2.84 15.63
C LEU A 117 -23.42 2.79 16.33
N ALA A 118 -22.71 3.92 16.42
CA ALA A 118 -21.39 4.07 17.06
C ALA A 118 -21.45 3.92 18.60
N ARG A 119 -21.68 2.70 19.09
CA ARG A 119 -21.85 2.41 20.54
C ARG A 119 -20.69 1.63 21.15
N SER A 120 -20.01 0.83 20.36
CA SER A 120 -18.99 -0.11 20.83
C SER A 120 -17.64 0.30 20.28
N ILE A 121 -16.77 0.86 21.13
CA ILE A 121 -15.43 1.30 20.76
C ILE A 121 -14.57 0.08 20.39
N ALA A 122 -13.84 0.17 19.29
CA ALA A 122 -12.86 -0.85 18.88
C ALA A 122 -11.59 -0.74 19.74
N LEU A 123 -11.03 -1.89 20.11
CA LEU A 123 -9.80 -1.98 20.90
C LEU A 123 -8.69 -2.66 20.10
N ASN A 124 -7.47 -2.17 20.22
CA ASN A 124 -6.30 -2.84 19.66
C ASN A 124 -5.93 -4.10 20.45
N LYS A 125 -4.89 -4.82 19.99
CA LYS A 125 -4.38 -6.06 20.62
C LYS A 125 -3.89 -5.86 22.06
N GLU A 126 -3.57 -4.64 22.45
CA GLU A 126 -3.15 -4.25 23.81
C GLU A 126 -4.34 -3.86 24.71
N GLY A 127 -5.57 -3.93 24.19
CA GLY A 127 -6.79 -3.56 24.91
C GLY A 127 -7.03 -2.04 25.01
N MET A 128 -6.29 -1.24 24.24
CA MET A 128 -6.45 0.22 24.18
C MET A 128 -7.40 0.62 23.06
N ALA A 129 -8.20 1.67 23.31
CA ALA A 129 -9.07 2.23 22.29
C ALA A 129 -8.25 2.87 21.17
N TYR A 130 -8.64 2.63 19.92
CA TYR A 130 -8.09 3.36 18.79
C TYR A 130 -8.46 4.85 18.89
N GLY A 131 -7.47 5.68 19.23
CA GLY A 131 -7.55 7.13 19.18
C GLY A 131 -6.63 7.64 18.08
N ILE A 132 -7.18 8.37 17.11
CA ILE A 132 -6.43 8.82 15.94
C ILE A 132 -6.57 10.34 15.83
N ILE A 133 -5.44 11.03 15.65
CA ILE A 133 -5.43 12.48 15.45
C ILE A 133 -5.60 12.76 13.97
N ASP A 134 -6.61 13.54 13.60
CA ASP A 134 -6.81 13.99 12.22
C ASP A 134 -5.89 15.16 11.83
N ASN A 135 -6.06 15.68 10.62
CA ASN A 135 -5.29 16.83 10.13
C ASN A 135 -5.60 18.15 10.86
N GLU A 136 -6.75 18.21 11.53
CA GLU A 136 -7.25 19.36 12.29
C GLU A 136 -6.90 19.23 13.80
N GLU A 137 -6.08 18.24 14.16
CA GLU A 137 -5.66 17.95 15.53
C GLU A 137 -6.80 17.46 16.45
N ASN A 138 -7.93 17.02 15.89
CA ASN A 138 -9.01 16.38 16.64
C ASN A 138 -8.72 14.89 16.82
N ILE A 139 -9.16 14.34 17.96
CA ILE A 139 -9.05 12.91 18.24
C ILE A 139 -10.34 12.20 17.83
N ASN A 140 -10.25 11.38 16.78
CA ASN A 140 -11.31 10.47 16.36
C ASN A 140 -11.18 9.12 17.07
N LYS A 141 -12.32 8.55 17.45
CA LYS A 141 -12.40 7.19 18.00
C LYS A 141 -12.97 6.24 16.96
N LEU A 142 -12.42 5.03 16.90
CA LEU A 142 -12.95 3.98 16.04
C LEU A 142 -13.93 3.09 16.79
N TYR A 143 -14.88 2.54 16.04
CA TYR A 143 -15.95 1.71 16.54
C TYR A 143 -15.94 0.34 15.86
N SER A 144 -16.39 -0.68 16.58
CA SER A 144 -16.35 -2.08 16.16
C SER A 144 -17.29 -2.35 14.99
N PHE A 145 -16.75 -2.92 13.91
CA PHE A 145 -17.52 -3.41 12.76
C PHE A 145 -18.08 -4.83 12.99
N TYR A 146 -17.77 -5.45 14.13
CA TYR A 146 -18.32 -6.76 14.52
C TYR A 146 -19.71 -6.66 15.15
N ASP A 147 -20.25 -5.45 15.37
CA ASP A 147 -21.63 -5.28 15.82
C ASP A 147 -22.61 -5.65 14.68
N PRO A 148 -23.50 -6.63 14.87
CA PRO A 148 -24.43 -7.05 13.82
C PRO A 148 -25.32 -5.93 13.28
N ARG A 149 -25.60 -4.91 14.11
CA ARG A 149 -26.41 -3.74 13.69
C ARG A 149 -25.67 -2.87 12.70
N VAL A 150 -24.35 -2.74 12.86
CA VAL A 150 -23.48 -2.01 11.92
C VAL A 150 -23.50 -2.72 10.58
N PHE A 151 -23.28 -4.04 10.54
CA PHE A 151 -23.32 -4.81 9.30
C PHE A 151 -24.68 -4.74 8.59
N GLN A 152 -25.79 -4.92 9.33
CA GLN A 152 -27.14 -4.85 8.74
C GLN A 152 -27.44 -3.48 8.12
N ALA A 153 -27.03 -2.39 8.79
CA ALA A 153 -27.20 -1.03 8.28
C ALA A 153 -26.26 -0.72 7.10
N TYR A 154 -25.05 -1.26 7.13
CA TYR A 154 -24.08 -1.15 6.04
C TYR A 154 -24.55 -1.86 4.78
N SER A 155 -25.01 -3.12 4.91
CA SER A 155 -25.53 -3.88 3.77
C SER A 155 -26.71 -3.17 3.10
N LYS A 156 -27.66 -2.64 3.88
CA LYS A 156 -28.74 -1.79 3.36
C LYS A 156 -28.21 -0.53 2.66
N PHE A 157 -27.17 0.10 3.20
CA PHE A 157 -26.55 1.28 2.60
C PHE A 157 -25.94 0.98 1.23
N CYS A 158 -25.17 -0.11 1.10
CA CYS A 158 -24.57 -0.53 -0.18
C CYS A 158 -25.63 -0.74 -1.27
N HIS A 159 -26.73 -1.44 -0.93
CA HIS A 159 -27.83 -1.65 -1.87
C HIS A 159 -28.50 -0.34 -2.29
N ARG A 160 -28.70 0.60 -1.36
CA ARG A 160 -29.30 1.91 -1.66
C ARG A 160 -28.37 2.79 -2.49
N PHE A 161 -27.08 2.76 -2.19
CA PHE A 161 -26.05 3.46 -2.94
C PHE A 161 -25.95 2.95 -4.38
N GLY A 162 -25.88 1.63 -4.59
CA GLY A 162 -25.87 1.06 -5.95
C GLY A 162 -27.15 1.32 -6.73
N GLN A 163 -28.33 1.26 -6.08
CA GLN A 163 -29.59 1.69 -6.69
C GLN A 163 -29.55 3.16 -7.13
N TYR A 164 -28.94 4.04 -6.33
CA TYR A 164 -28.79 5.45 -6.65
C TYR A 164 -27.84 5.66 -7.84
N ILE A 165 -26.67 5.03 -7.85
CA ILE A 165 -25.69 5.07 -8.96
C ILE A 165 -26.36 4.64 -10.26
N SER A 166 -27.00 3.47 -10.25
CA SER A 166 -27.63 2.88 -11.43
C SER A 166 -28.76 3.76 -11.97
N LYS A 167 -29.64 4.27 -11.10
CA LYS A 167 -30.75 5.16 -11.51
C LYS A 167 -30.27 6.52 -12.02
N SER A 168 -29.18 7.03 -11.46
CA SER A 168 -28.62 8.34 -11.83
C SER A 168 -27.70 8.26 -13.05
N GLY A 169 -27.40 7.07 -13.55
CA GLY A 169 -26.49 6.87 -14.69
C GLY A 169 -25.07 7.35 -14.38
N ILE A 170 -24.59 7.12 -13.15
CA ILE A 170 -23.20 7.39 -12.78
C ILE A 170 -22.36 6.21 -13.30
N SER A 171 -21.42 6.48 -14.20
CA SER A 171 -20.55 5.47 -14.81
C SER A 171 -19.18 5.36 -14.14
N SER A 172 -18.99 6.00 -12.98
CA SER A 172 -17.74 5.93 -12.21
C SER A 172 -17.52 4.56 -11.59
N ASP A 173 -16.24 4.22 -11.45
CA ASP A 173 -15.77 3.04 -10.74
C ASP A 173 -15.99 3.18 -9.23
N VAL A 174 -16.29 2.05 -8.60
CA VAL A 174 -16.44 1.92 -7.15
C VAL A 174 -15.45 0.88 -6.65
N TYR A 175 -14.54 1.31 -5.78
CA TYR A 175 -13.65 0.43 -5.04
C TYR A 175 -14.06 0.36 -3.58
N GLY A 176 -13.96 -0.83 -3.00
CA GLY A 176 -13.88 -0.99 -1.56
C GLY A 176 -12.51 -0.51 -1.08
N TYR A 177 -12.42 0.11 0.09
CA TYR A 177 -11.13 0.44 0.67
C TYR A 177 -10.98 0.01 2.12
N ILE A 178 -9.84 -0.61 2.39
CA ILE A 178 -9.44 -1.09 3.71
C ILE A 178 -8.49 -0.06 4.30
N CYS A 179 -8.91 0.57 5.39
CA CYS A 179 -8.10 1.49 6.16
C CYS A 179 -7.30 0.75 7.22
N GLY A 180 -6.03 1.10 7.34
CA GLY A 180 -5.14 0.60 8.39
C GLY A 180 -3.95 1.53 8.62
N ASN A 181 -2.98 1.04 9.38
CA ASN A 181 -1.72 1.71 9.67
C ASN A 181 -0.54 0.74 9.45
N LEU A 182 0.67 1.27 9.55
CA LEU A 182 1.86 0.44 9.70
C LEU A 182 2.20 0.30 11.18
N GLU A 183 2.36 -0.93 11.65
CA GLU A 183 2.89 -1.27 12.96
C GLU A 183 3.98 -2.34 12.81
N ASN A 184 5.17 -2.08 13.37
CA ASN A 184 6.31 -3.01 13.28
C ASN A 184 6.65 -3.46 11.84
N ASP A 185 6.65 -2.51 10.89
CA ASP A 185 6.84 -2.77 9.47
C ASP A 185 5.84 -3.79 8.88
N GLU A 186 4.61 -3.85 9.38
CA GLU A 186 3.52 -4.64 8.78
C GLU A 186 2.23 -3.80 8.74
N PHE A 187 1.39 -4.09 7.74
CA PHE A 187 0.09 -3.43 7.64
C PHE A 187 -0.88 -4.04 8.66
N VAL A 188 -1.51 -3.19 9.46
CA VAL A 188 -2.53 -3.58 10.43
C VAL A 188 -3.82 -2.87 10.08
N SER A 189 -4.87 -3.64 9.81
CA SER A 189 -6.18 -3.10 9.48
C SER A 189 -6.85 -2.51 10.73
N TYR A 190 -7.57 -1.40 10.58
CA TYR A 190 -8.43 -0.88 11.65
C TYR A 190 -9.68 -1.74 11.91
N LEU A 191 -9.87 -2.81 11.14
CA LEU A 191 -10.84 -3.86 11.45
C LEU A 191 -10.37 -4.76 12.60
N ASP A 192 -9.07 -4.82 12.90
CA ASP A 192 -8.56 -5.58 14.04
C ASP A 192 -9.22 -5.04 15.32
N ASP A 193 -9.92 -5.92 16.05
CA ASP A 193 -10.67 -5.55 17.24
C ASP A 193 -10.53 -6.60 18.33
N SER A 194 -10.20 -6.17 19.53
CA SER A 194 -10.16 -6.99 20.76
C SER A 194 -11.23 -6.55 21.76
N SER A 195 -12.25 -5.83 21.31
CA SER A 195 -13.37 -5.40 22.14
C SER A 195 -14.25 -6.57 22.61
N LYS A 196 -15.09 -6.30 23.61
CA LYS A 196 -16.09 -7.28 24.07
C LYS A 196 -17.08 -7.68 22.97
N VAL A 197 -17.32 -6.81 21.99
CA VAL A 197 -18.25 -7.11 20.88
C VAL A 197 -17.62 -8.13 19.93
N PHE A 198 -16.33 -7.95 19.61
CA PHE A 198 -15.56 -8.94 18.87
C PHE A 198 -15.61 -10.30 19.57
N GLU A 199 -15.26 -10.38 20.85
CA GLU A 199 -15.23 -11.64 21.60
C GLU A 199 -16.61 -12.33 21.66
N GLN A 200 -17.69 -11.55 21.78
CA GLN A 200 -19.06 -12.09 21.71
C GLN A 200 -19.42 -12.61 20.32
N ALA A 201 -19.01 -11.92 19.25
CA ALA A 201 -19.25 -12.33 17.88
C ALA A 201 -18.44 -13.59 17.53
N PHE A 202 -17.17 -13.62 17.92
CA PHE A 202 -16.28 -14.77 17.80
C PHE A 202 -16.83 -16.00 18.55
N SER A 203 -17.32 -15.82 19.78
CA SER A 203 -17.99 -16.89 20.52
C SER A 203 -19.22 -17.47 19.80
N ARG A 204 -19.96 -16.67 19.04
CA ARG A 204 -21.10 -17.15 18.22
C ARG A 204 -20.62 -17.88 16.98
N PHE A 205 -19.55 -17.40 16.35
CA PHE A 205 -18.91 -18.06 15.22
C PHE A 205 -18.43 -19.47 15.60
N LEU A 206 -17.71 -19.61 16.72
CA LEU A 206 -17.27 -20.92 17.23
C LEU A 206 -18.44 -21.89 17.46
N LYS A 207 -19.55 -21.40 18.04
CA LYS A 207 -20.77 -22.21 18.22
C LYS A 207 -21.38 -22.64 16.90
N ALA A 208 -21.42 -21.76 15.91
CA ALA A 208 -21.96 -22.07 14.58
C ALA A 208 -21.07 -23.09 13.84
N ARG A 209 -19.75 -22.97 13.97
CA ARG A 209 -18.78 -23.92 13.42
C ARG A 209 -18.94 -25.30 14.04
N ALA A 210 -18.99 -25.38 15.37
CA ALA A 210 -19.20 -26.64 16.10
C ALA A 210 -20.51 -27.36 15.71
N LEU A 211 -21.55 -26.63 15.33
CA LEU A 211 -22.82 -27.20 14.85
C LEU A 211 -22.74 -27.72 13.40
N LYS A 212 -21.89 -27.15 12.55
CA LYS A 212 -21.71 -27.55 11.15
C LYS A 212 -20.72 -28.71 10.99
N GLU A 213 -19.64 -28.72 11.76
CA GLU A 213 -18.53 -29.69 11.68
C GLU A 213 -18.65 -30.76 12.78
N SER A 214 -19.80 -31.44 12.87
CA SER A 214 -20.22 -32.27 14.00
C SER A 214 -19.31 -33.47 14.37
N ASN A 215 -18.14 -33.65 13.74
CA ASN A 215 -17.15 -34.68 14.09
C ASN A 215 -15.68 -34.22 14.11
N GLU A 216 -15.32 -32.98 13.73
CA GLU A 216 -13.90 -32.55 13.62
C GLU A 216 -13.50 -31.40 14.56
N PHE A 217 -14.42 -30.52 14.95
CA PHE A 217 -14.08 -29.37 15.80
C PHE A 217 -14.37 -29.63 17.29
N ALA A 218 -13.34 -29.99 18.06
CA ALA A 218 -13.43 -30.23 19.51
C ALA A 218 -13.33 -28.95 20.38
N GLY A 219 -13.22 -27.78 19.74
CA GLY A 219 -12.86 -26.51 20.39
C GLY A 219 -11.38 -26.16 20.17
N ILE A 220 -10.98 -24.99 20.66
CA ILE A 220 -9.61 -24.47 20.54
C ILE A 220 -8.73 -25.17 21.58
N ASN A 221 -7.71 -25.90 21.13
CA ASN A 221 -6.82 -26.70 21.98
C ASN A 221 -5.48 -26.01 22.28
N SER A 222 -5.09 -24.99 21.50
CA SER A 222 -3.86 -24.23 21.69
C SER A 222 -4.02 -22.73 21.40
N ILE A 223 -3.07 -21.92 21.88
CA ILE A 223 -3.00 -20.48 21.59
C ILE A 223 -2.77 -20.23 20.10
N GLU A 224 -1.97 -21.07 19.44
CA GLU A 224 -1.69 -20.99 18.01
C GLU A 224 -2.95 -21.25 17.18
N GLU A 225 -3.74 -22.25 17.59
CA GLU A 225 -5.05 -22.54 16.98
C GLU A 225 -6.04 -21.40 17.19
N GLU A 226 -6.04 -20.75 18.37
CA GLU A 226 -6.88 -19.57 18.62
C GLU A 226 -6.59 -18.45 17.62
N VAL A 227 -5.30 -18.16 17.37
CA VAL A 227 -4.88 -17.11 16.44
C VAL A 227 -5.34 -17.41 15.02
N ILE A 228 -5.18 -18.66 14.56
CA ILE A 228 -5.61 -19.10 13.23
C ILE A 228 -7.12 -18.95 13.08
N VAL A 229 -7.89 -19.42 14.06
CA VAL A 229 -9.37 -19.38 14.00
C VAL A 229 -9.89 -17.94 14.13
N LYS A 230 -9.22 -17.07 14.91
CA LYS A 230 -9.55 -15.63 14.97
C LYS A 230 -9.29 -14.96 13.62
N ARG A 231 -8.20 -15.30 12.93
CA ARG A 231 -7.94 -14.79 11.57
C ARG A 231 -9.02 -15.24 10.59
N GLU A 232 -9.36 -16.52 10.56
CA GLU A 232 -10.45 -17.05 9.71
C GLU A 232 -11.77 -16.32 9.97
N PHE A 233 -12.07 -16.03 11.24
CA PHE A 233 -13.25 -15.24 11.61
C PHE A 233 -13.19 -13.82 11.06
N THR A 234 -12.06 -13.12 11.21
CA THR A 234 -11.85 -11.77 10.65
C THR A 234 -12.00 -11.77 9.13
N GLU A 235 -11.41 -12.75 8.43
CA GLU A 235 -11.53 -12.92 6.98
C GLU A 235 -12.99 -13.17 6.56
N THR A 236 -13.72 -13.99 7.32
CA THR A 236 -15.15 -14.26 7.09
C THR A 236 -15.97 -12.97 7.20
N ILE A 237 -15.76 -12.18 8.27
CA ILE A 237 -16.48 -10.91 8.45
C ILE A 237 -16.10 -9.92 7.35
N THR A 238 -14.82 -9.81 7.00
CA THR A 238 -14.34 -8.95 5.91
C THR A 238 -15.02 -9.32 4.59
N SER A 239 -15.11 -10.62 4.30
CA SER A 239 -15.78 -11.14 3.09
C SER A 239 -17.26 -10.79 3.07
N LEU A 240 -17.97 -10.82 4.20
CA LEU A 240 -19.39 -10.41 4.24
C LEU A 240 -19.60 -8.93 3.89
N TYR A 241 -18.72 -8.04 4.38
CA TYR A 241 -18.77 -6.62 4.03
C TYR A 241 -18.43 -6.41 2.55
N LEU A 242 -17.42 -7.13 2.05
CA LEU A 242 -17.02 -7.13 0.64
C LEU A 242 -18.16 -7.57 -0.28
N GLU A 243 -18.76 -8.72 -0.01
CA GLU A 243 -19.89 -9.29 -0.77
C GLU A 243 -21.08 -8.34 -0.77
N SER A 244 -21.43 -7.77 0.39
CA SER A 244 -22.52 -6.79 0.48
C SER A 244 -22.28 -5.55 -0.38
N LEU A 245 -21.03 -5.12 -0.52
CA LEU A 245 -20.65 -3.98 -1.33
C LEU A 245 -20.64 -4.35 -2.82
N SER A 246 -19.94 -5.42 -3.19
CA SER A 246 -19.80 -5.85 -4.59
C SER A 246 -21.15 -6.20 -5.22
N GLU A 247 -22.02 -6.92 -4.49
CA GLU A 247 -23.40 -7.18 -4.94
C GLU A 247 -24.24 -5.90 -4.99
N GLY A 248 -24.03 -5.00 -4.01
CA GLY A 248 -24.77 -3.75 -3.89
C GLY A 248 -24.55 -2.81 -5.07
N VAL A 249 -23.30 -2.61 -5.49
CA VAL A 249 -22.94 -1.71 -6.60
C VAL A 249 -22.90 -2.39 -7.97
N GLY A 250 -22.79 -3.72 -8.02
CA GLY A 250 -22.93 -4.52 -9.24
C GLY A 250 -21.87 -4.18 -10.29
N ALA A 251 -22.31 -3.66 -11.44
CA ALA A 251 -21.46 -3.45 -12.61
C ALA A 251 -20.38 -2.36 -12.44
N ASN A 252 -20.49 -1.51 -11.41
CA ASN A 252 -19.50 -0.48 -11.10
C ASN A 252 -18.40 -0.96 -10.14
N TRP A 253 -18.39 -2.25 -9.74
CA TRP A 253 -17.42 -2.79 -8.80
C TRP A 253 -16.09 -3.14 -9.48
N GLU A 254 -15.00 -2.52 -9.02
CA GLU A 254 -13.66 -2.74 -9.60
C GLU A 254 -12.68 -3.46 -8.66
N GLY A 255 -12.94 -3.50 -7.34
CA GLY A 255 -12.11 -4.25 -6.41
C GLY A 255 -11.81 -3.54 -5.10
N VAL A 256 -10.69 -3.91 -4.47
CA VAL A 256 -10.32 -3.45 -3.13
C VAL A 256 -8.95 -2.79 -3.10
N LEU A 257 -8.88 -1.61 -2.50
CA LEU A 257 -7.63 -0.87 -2.27
C LEU A 257 -7.28 -0.85 -0.77
N LYS A 258 -6.05 -1.20 -0.43
CA LYS A 258 -5.53 -1.07 0.95
C LYS A 258 -4.86 0.31 1.12
N PHE A 259 -5.26 1.05 2.14
CA PHE A 259 -4.66 2.34 2.51
C PHE A 259 -4.05 2.31 3.91
N ALA A 260 -2.76 2.66 3.99
CA ALA A 260 -2.05 2.86 5.24
C ALA A 260 -1.97 4.34 5.58
N PHE A 261 -2.58 4.74 6.69
CA PHE A 261 -2.64 6.14 7.09
C PHE A 261 -1.42 6.54 7.91
N LEU A 262 -0.58 7.39 7.33
CA LEU A 262 0.60 7.98 7.98
C LEU A 262 0.16 8.81 9.18
N GLY A 263 0.78 8.57 10.34
CA GLY A 263 0.39 9.23 11.58
C GLY A 263 -0.83 8.61 12.26
N GLY A 264 -1.27 7.43 11.80
CA GLY A 264 -2.43 6.70 12.30
C GLY A 264 -2.13 5.57 13.30
N SER A 265 -0.85 5.32 13.62
CA SER A 265 -0.46 4.33 14.62
C SER A 265 -0.55 4.83 16.05
N LEU A 266 -0.58 3.91 17.01
CA LEU A 266 -0.53 4.27 18.43
C LEU A 266 0.77 5.00 18.79
N GLU A 267 1.89 4.56 18.23
CA GLU A 267 3.18 5.24 18.42
C GLU A 267 3.10 6.67 17.87
N ASP A 268 2.50 6.85 16.69
CA ASP A 268 2.31 8.17 16.11
C ASP A 268 1.38 9.05 16.93
N LEU A 269 0.32 8.49 17.50
CA LEU A 269 -0.56 9.19 18.44
C LEU A 269 0.28 9.78 19.58
N LEU A 270 1.10 8.95 20.24
CA LEU A 270 1.94 9.37 21.35
C LEU A 270 3.01 10.39 20.93
N SER A 271 3.66 10.18 19.78
CA SER A 271 4.65 11.10 19.22
C SER A 271 4.03 12.45 18.86
N ARG A 272 2.84 12.47 18.25
CA ARG A 272 2.12 13.70 17.88
C ARG A 272 1.59 14.43 19.11
N MET A 273 1.07 13.71 20.11
CA MET A 273 0.68 14.30 21.39
C MET A 273 1.85 14.95 22.13
N SER A 274 3.07 14.42 21.96
CA SER A 274 4.29 14.97 22.54
C SER A 274 5.06 15.92 21.62
N ALA A 275 4.53 16.23 20.43
CA ALA A 275 5.16 17.06 19.39
C ALA A 275 6.56 16.57 18.95
N ASN A 276 6.82 15.26 19.06
CA ASN A 276 8.06 14.60 18.68
C ASN A 276 7.95 13.84 17.35
N ASP A 277 6.97 14.18 16.51
CA ASP A 277 6.73 13.52 15.24
C ASP A 277 7.74 13.98 14.15
N LEU A 278 8.38 13.02 13.48
CA LEU A 278 9.46 13.27 12.53
C LEU A 278 9.02 12.96 11.09
N ASN A 279 9.32 13.86 10.15
CA ASN A 279 9.05 13.65 8.73
C ASN A 279 9.80 12.43 8.16
N SER A 280 11.01 12.15 8.67
CA SER A 280 11.80 10.98 8.27
C SER A 280 11.10 9.66 8.57
N LYS A 281 10.29 9.60 9.64
CA LYS A 281 9.47 8.42 9.95
C LYS A 281 8.43 8.21 8.85
N TYR A 282 7.64 9.24 8.54
CA TYR A 282 6.62 9.17 7.50
C TYR A 282 7.17 8.87 6.11
N SER A 283 8.35 9.41 5.78
CA SER A 283 9.04 9.11 4.52
C SER A 283 9.48 7.64 4.41
N ASN A 284 9.98 7.04 5.50
CA ASN A 284 10.28 5.61 5.57
C ASN A 284 9.00 4.77 5.51
N ASP A 285 7.94 5.18 6.21
CA ASP A 285 6.63 4.49 6.19
C ASP A 285 6.06 4.42 4.77
N ILE A 286 6.23 5.47 3.95
CA ILE A 286 5.89 5.45 2.52
C ILE A 286 6.63 4.31 1.82
N SER A 287 7.95 4.21 1.98
CA SER A 287 8.76 3.14 1.37
C SER A 287 8.26 1.75 1.76
N LYS A 288 7.99 1.55 3.06
CA LYS A 288 7.45 0.29 3.57
C LYS A 288 6.07 -0.02 3.01
N CYS A 289 5.17 0.95 2.90
CA CYS A 289 3.84 0.77 2.31
C CYS A 289 3.93 0.27 0.85
N LEU A 290 4.75 0.94 0.03
CA LEU A 290 4.95 0.57 -1.38
C LEU A 290 5.48 -0.86 -1.53
N SER A 291 6.48 -1.24 -0.72
CA SER A 291 7.01 -2.61 -0.71
C SER A 291 5.96 -3.67 -0.36
N LYS A 292 4.85 -3.30 0.28
CA LYS A 292 3.80 -4.21 0.73
C LYS A 292 2.55 -4.20 -0.13
N GLY A 293 2.54 -3.46 -1.24
CA GLY A 293 1.33 -3.36 -2.04
C GLY A 293 0.26 -2.44 -1.43
N VAL A 294 0.59 -1.60 -0.44
CA VAL A 294 -0.37 -0.73 0.27
C VAL A 294 -0.18 0.73 -0.13
N ILE A 295 -1.28 1.48 -0.32
CA ILE A 295 -1.24 2.89 -0.69
C ILE A 295 -1.07 3.75 0.57
N PRO A 296 0.05 4.47 0.75
CA PRO A 296 0.19 5.39 1.87
C PRO A 296 -0.74 6.60 1.71
N SER A 297 -1.33 7.06 2.82
CA SER A 297 -2.18 8.25 2.88
C SER A 297 -1.79 9.13 4.06
N SER A 298 -1.58 10.41 3.80
CA SER A 298 -1.17 11.47 4.70
C SER A 298 -2.36 12.34 5.09
N ILE A 299 -3.60 11.99 4.74
CA ILE A 299 -4.80 12.77 5.07
C ILE A 299 -4.93 13.07 6.58
N LEU A 300 -4.32 12.27 7.46
CA LEU A 300 -4.25 12.52 8.91
C LEU A 300 -3.18 13.55 9.32
N LEU A 301 -2.20 13.80 8.46
CA LEU A 301 -1.10 14.72 8.74
C LEU A 301 -1.53 16.17 8.44
N PRO A 302 -1.13 17.13 9.29
CA PRO A 302 -1.46 18.53 9.08
C PRO A 302 -0.70 19.09 7.87
N PHE A 303 -1.32 20.03 7.15
CA PHE A 303 -0.78 20.61 5.90
C PHE A 303 0.66 21.13 6.04
N ARG A 304 1.01 21.71 7.19
CA ARG A 304 2.38 22.18 7.50
C ARG A 304 3.46 21.12 7.33
N LYS A 305 3.15 19.85 7.62
CA LYS A 305 4.09 18.72 7.49
C LYS A 305 4.23 18.24 6.04
N LYS A 306 3.20 18.49 5.23
CA LYS A 306 3.20 18.20 3.79
C LYS A 306 3.91 19.25 2.96
N LYS A 307 4.37 20.36 3.55
CA LYS A 307 5.26 21.30 2.88
C LYS A 307 6.67 20.72 2.82
N GLY A 308 7.34 20.84 1.68
CA GLY A 308 8.70 20.34 1.49
C GLY A 308 8.77 18.95 0.89
N VAL A 309 9.81 18.19 1.26
CA VAL A 309 10.16 16.88 0.69
C VAL A 309 9.07 15.85 0.86
N LEU A 310 8.39 15.80 2.01
CA LEU A 310 7.33 14.82 2.24
C LEU A 310 6.17 15.02 1.24
N GLY A 311 5.72 16.25 1.02
CA GLY A 311 4.68 16.53 0.02
C GLY A 311 5.13 16.23 -1.40
N ARG A 312 6.40 16.48 -1.71
CA ARG A 312 6.98 16.12 -3.01
C ARG A 312 6.98 14.61 -3.22
N GLN A 313 7.46 13.85 -2.24
CA GLN A 313 7.48 12.40 -2.24
C GLN A 313 6.06 11.83 -2.44
N LEU A 314 5.06 12.34 -1.72
CA LEU A 314 3.66 11.95 -1.88
C LEU A 314 3.17 12.23 -3.31
N SER A 315 3.38 13.44 -3.83
CA SER A 315 2.90 13.79 -5.19
C SER A 315 3.62 13.02 -6.31
N GLU A 316 4.93 12.81 -6.20
CA GLU A 316 5.74 12.22 -7.27
C GLU A 316 5.70 10.69 -7.24
N VAL A 317 5.80 10.08 -6.06
CA VAL A 317 5.93 8.63 -5.89
C VAL A 317 4.57 7.98 -5.66
N VAL A 318 3.72 8.56 -4.82
CA VAL A 318 2.44 7.94 -4.47
C VAL A 318 1.40 8.29 -5.53
N GLU A 319 1.10 9.58 -5.69
CA GLU A 319 0.02 10.05 -6.57
C GLU A 319 0.31 9.78 -8.05
N ALA A 320 1.40 10.34 -8.58
CA ALA A 320 1.68 10.31 -10.01
C ALA A 320 2.14 8.93 -10.54
N THR A 321 2.63 8.06 -9.66
CA THR A 321 3.23 6.77 -10.05
C THR A 321 2.41 5.61 -9.48
N TYR A 322 2.43 5.42 -8.15
CA TYR A 322 1.96 4.18 -7.56
C TYR A 322 0.44 4.02 -7.53
N LEU A 323 -0.30 5.09 -7.23
CA LEU A 323 -1.76 5.09 -7.23
C LEU A 323 -2.31 4.82 -8.63
N ASN A 324 -1.76 5.50 -9.64
CA ASN A 324 -2.12 5.27 -11.05
C ASN A 324 -1.83 3.83 -11.45
N GLN A 325 -0.66 3.30 -11.11
CA GLN A 325 -0.32 1.90 -11.35
C GLN A 325 -1.33 0.95 -10.71
N LYS A 326 -1.78 1.22 -9.47
CA LYS A 326 -2.72 0.36 -8.75
C LYS A 326 -4.14 0.38 -9.31
N ILE A 327 -4.58 1.54 -9.82
CA ILE A 327 -5.92 1.68 -10.41
C ILE A 327 -5.93 1.10 -11.82
N SER A 328 -4.86 1.31 -12.60
CA SER A 328 -4.77 0.86 -13.99
C SER A 328 -4.18 -0.56 -14.14
N GLU A 329 -4.11 -1.35 -13.07
CA GLU A 329 -3.42 -2.65 -13.05
C GLU A 329 -4.00 -3.68 -14.05
N ASP A 330 -5.26 -3.51 -14.45
CA ASP A 330 -5.95 -4.38 -15.42
C ASP A 330 -6.08 -3.76 -16.84
N ASP A 331 -5.63 -2.52 -17.05
CA ASP A 331 -5.62 -1.88 -18.37
C ASP A 331 -4.41 -2.35 -19.20
N ILE A 332 -4.63 -3.40 -20.00
CA ILE A 332 -3.64 -3.96 -20.93
C ILE A 332 -3.05 -2.87 -21.85
N TYR A 333 -3.84 -1.85 -22.19
CA TYR A 333 -3.42 -0.76 -23.08
C TYR A 333 -2.54 0.31 -22.42
N GLU A 334 -2.60 0.48 -21.09
CA GLU A 334 -1.70 1.41 -20.38
C GLU A 334 -0.29 0.82 -20.20
N SER A 335 -0.13 -0.49 -20.34
CA SER A 335 1.16 -1.18 -20.19
C SER A 335 2.21 -0.79 -21.24
N GLU A 336 1.80 -0.18 -22.36
CA GLU A 336 2.68 0.35 -23.42
C GLU A 336 2.96 1.87 -23.27
N GLY A 337 2.44 2.52 -22.21
CA GLY A 337 2.55 3.95 -22.00
C GLY A 337 3.96 4.45 -21.60
N VAL A 338 4.19 5.75 -21.79
CA VAL A 338 5.39 6.49 -21.31
C VAL A 338 5.26 6.89 -19.82
N GLN A 339 4.25 6.36 -19.13
CA GLN A 339 4.04 6.66 -17.72
C GLN A 339 5.02 5.87 -16.85
N PHE A 340 5.51 6.51 -15.79
CA PHE A 340 6.38 5.84 -14.83
C PHE A 340 5.55 4.94 -13.92
N ARG A 341 6.05 3.72 -13.71
CA ARG A 341 5.61 2.76 -12.68
C ARG A 341 6.72 2.54 -11.67
N THR A 342 6.42 1.95 -10.52
CA THR A 342 7.46 1.55 -9.56
C THR A 342 8.35 0.48 -10.18
N LEU A 343 9.67 0.59 -9.97
CA LEU A 343 10.59 -0.46 -10.41
C LEU A 343 10.53 -1.61 -9.40
N ASN A 344 10.00 -2.75 -9.83
CA ASN A 344 9.94 -3.95 -9.00
C ASN A 344 10.67 -5.11 -9.70
N ILE A 345 11.83 -5.48 -9.15
CA ILE A 345 12.71 -6.53 -9.66
C ILE A 345 12.42 -7.85 -8.93
N PHE A 346 12.26 -7.78 -7.61
CA PHE A 346 12.11 -8.95 -6.75
C PHE A 346 10.72 -9.04 -6.11
N ASN A 347 10.01 -10.12 -6.40
CA ASN A 347 8.71 -10.45 -5.83
C ASN A 347 8.91 -11.48 -4.72
N LEU A 348 8.58 -11.11 -3.49
CA LEU A 348 8.68 -11.97 -2.31
C LEU A 348 7.28 -12.52 -2.04
N VAL A 349 7.03 -13.77 -2.43
CA VAL A 349 5.71 -14.38 -2.26
C VAL A 349 5.50 -14.71 -0.78
N ARG A 350 4.33 -14.34 -0.27
CA ARG A 350 3.85 -14.65 1.09
C ARG A 350 2.49 -15.33 0.98
N PHE A 351 2.33 -16.51 1.59
CA PHE A 351 1.01 -17.12 1.71
C PHE A 351 0.31 -16.74 3.01
N GLU A 352 1.07 -16.32 4.02
CA GLU A 352 0.57 -15.77 5.27
C GLU A 352 0.93 -14.28 5.42
N GLU A 353 -0.10 -13.43 5.59
CA GLU A 353 0.08 -11.99 5.81
C GLU A 353 0.90 -11.75 7.10
N GLY A 354 1.94 -10.92 7.00
CA GLY A 354 2.86 -10.65 8.11
C GLY A 354 3.98 -11.68 8.33
N SER A 355 4.09 -12.72 7.48
CA SER A 355 5.18 -13.69 7.56
C SER A 355 6.56 -13.02 7.46
N LYS A 356 7.42 -13.31 8.44
CA LYS A 356 8.78 -12.76 8.56
C LYS A 356 9.87 -13.72 8.07
N ILE A 357 9.50 -14.74 7.30
CA ILE A 357 10.41 -15.83 6.90
C ILE A 357 11.57 -15.31 6.05
N TRP A 358 11.28 -14.47 5.04
CA TRP A 358 12.31 -13.85 4.21
C TRP A 358 13.28 -12.96 4.99
N SER A 359 12.79 -12.25 6.01
CA SER A 359 13.65 -11.49 6.93
C SER A 359 14.47 -12.43 7.83
N GLY A 360 13.88 -13.51 8.33
CA GLY A 360 14.58 -14.54 9.11
C GLY A 360 15.70 -15.23 8.34
N LEU A 361 15.52 -15.39 7.03
CA LEU A 361 16.53 -15.91 6.09
C LEU A 361 17.58 -14.88 5.69
N GLY A 362 17.45 -13.61 6.08
CA GLY A 362 18.41 -12.53 5.76
C GLY A 362 18.25 -11.94 4.35
N LEU A 363 17.19 -12.29 3.61
CA LEU A 363 16.97 -11.83 2.24
C LEU A 363 16.60 -10.35 2.22
N VAL A 364 15.68 -9.93 3.09
CA VAL A 364 15.17 -8.56 3.14
C VAL A 364 16.28 -7.58 3.50
N GLU A 365 17.18 -7.95 4.42
CA GLU A 365 18.38 -7.18 4.73
C GLU A 365 19.30 -7.06 3.52
N SER A 366 19.57 -8.17 2.82
CA SER A 366 20.41 -8.15 1.62
C SER A 366 19.82 -7.29 0.50
N LEU A 367 18.50 -7.31 0.31
CA LEU A 367 17.82 -6.51 -0.71
C LEU A 367 17.77 -5.03 -0.32
N ASN A 368 17.58 -4.70 0.96
CA ASN A 368 17.62 -3.30 1.41
C ASN A 368 19.01 -2.67 1.22
N ASP A 369 20.09 -3.45 1.32
CA ASP A 369 21.46 -2.96 1.14
C ASP A 369 21.78 -2.58 -0.32
N GLU A 370 21.36 -3.40 -1.30
CA GLU A 370 21.77 -3.24 -2.71
C GLU A 370 20.65 -2.85 -3.67
N PHE A 371 19.40 -3.17 -3.33
CA PHE A 371 18.21 -3.04 -4.17
C PHE A 371 17.07 -2.34 -3.42
N TYR A 372 17.40 -1.34 -2.60
CA TYR A 372 16.42 -0.57 -1.84
C TYR A 372 15.29 -0.06 -2.75
N SER A 373 14.03 -0.19 -2.30
CA SER A 373 12.81 0.14 -3.05
C SER A 373 12.56 -0.64 -4.35
N CYS A 374 13.34 -1.69 -4.66
CA CYS A 374 13.20 -2.48 -5.90
C CYS A 374 12.58 -3.86 -5.70
N PHE A 375 11.89 -4.08 -4.58
CA PHE A 375 11.23 -5.33 -4.27
C PHE A 375 9.85 -5.09 -3.66
N SER A 376 8.94 -6.04 -3.86
CA SER A 376 7.63 -6.02 -3.22
C SER A 376 7.24 -7.40 -2.70
N TYR A 377 6.44 -7.40 -1.65
CA TYR A 377 5.72 -8.58 -1.21
C TYR A 377 4.52 -8.83 -2.12
N LEU A 378 4.34 -10.09 -2.49
CA LEU A 378 3.20 -10.54 -3.29
C LEU A 378 2.39 -11.51 -2.44
N GLU A 379 1.17 -11.10 -2.08
CA GLU A 379 0.25 -11.94 -1.32
C GLU A 379 -0.30 -13.09 -2.19
N LYS A 380 -0.72 -14.17 -1.54
CA LYS A 380 -1.25 -15.39 -2.16
C LYS A 380 -2.28 -15.12 -3.27
N ASP A 381 -3.28 -14.29 -2.97
CA ASP A 381 -4.38 -14.02 -3.91
C ASP A 381 -3.91 -13.35 -5.21
N SER A 382 -2.80 -12.61 -5.12
CA SER A 382 -2.14 -11.97 -6.26
C SER A 382 -1.12 -12.88 -6.96
N PHE A 383 -0.81 -14.05 -6.40
CA PHE A 383 0.15 -15.00 -6.98
C PHE A 383 -0.53 -15.96 -7.97
N HIS A 384 -0.94 -15.41 -9.11
CA HIS A 384 -1.48 -16.19 -10.23
C HIS A 384 -0.82 -15.81 -11.56
N TRP A 385 -0.79 -16.75 -12.49
CA TRP A 385 -0.30 -16.50 -13.84
C TRP A 385 -1.34 -15.70 -14.64
N LYS A 386 -0.96 -14.50 -15.10
CA LYS A 386 -1.73 -13.70 -16.08
C LYS A 386 -1.04 -13.80 -17.45
N GLU A 387 -1.79 -14.15 -18.49
CA GLU A 387 -1.27 -14.17 -19.87
C GLU A 387 -0.88 -12.75 -20.30
N GLY A 388 0.25 -12.61 -21.03
CA GLY A 388 0.78 -11.31 -21.47
C GLY A 388 1.64 -10.58 -20.44
N ARG A 389 1.77 -11.08 -19.20
CA ARG A 389 2.68 -10.49 -18.21
C ARG A 389 4.14 -10.76 -18.60
N ASN A 390 4.94 -9.70 -18.77
CA ASN A 390 6.38 -9.84 -18.92
C ASN A 390 6.99 -10.28 -17.57
N VAL A 391 7.51 -11.50 -17.53
CA VAL A 391 8.19 -12.09 -16.36
C VAL A 391 9.69 -12.23 -16.55
N LEU A 392 10.21 -11.85 -17.71
CA LEU A 392 11.62 -12.07 -18.06
C LEU A 392 12.51 -11.42 -17.00
N ASP A 393 12.30 -10.15 -16.66
CA ASP A 393 13.17 -9.44 -15.71
C ASP A 393 12.72 -9.54 -14.24
N GLN A 394 11.74 -10.39 -13.95
CA GLN A 394 11.20 -10.54 -12.60
C GLN A 394 11.73 -11.79 -11.89
N PHE A 395 12.07 -11.60 -10.62
CA PHE A 395 12.49 -12.65 -9.71
C PHE A 395 11.35 -12.98 -8.76
N PHE A 396 11.10 -14.26 -8.52
CA PHE A 396 10.06 -14.74 -7.62
C PHE A 396 10.68 -15.61 -6.54
N PHE A 397 10.61 -15.15 -5.30
CA PHE A 397 11.00 -15.92 -4.12
C PHE A 397 9.77 -16.58 -3.53
N VAL A 398 9.77 -17.91 -3.46
CA VAL A 398 8.61 -18.71 -3.05
C VAL A 398 9.03 -19.69 -1.97
N GLN A 399 8.19 -19.84 -0.94
CA GLN A 399 8.41 -20.79 0.14
C GLN A 399 7.64 -22.09 -0.11
N GLY A 400 8.27 -23.24 0.15
CA GLY A 400 7.73 -24.56 -0.12
C GLY A 400 6.64 -25.03 0.83
N GLY A 401 6.77 -24.77 2.13
CA GLY A 401 5.88 -25.32 3.17
C GLY A 401 4.40 -24.99 3.04
N GLU A 402 4.05 -23.90 2.34
CA GLU A 402 2.67 -23.42 2.19
C GLU A 402 2.12 -23.63 0.77
N LEU A 403 2.89 -24.28 -0.12
CA LEU A 403 2.49 -24.47 -1.50
C LEU A 403 1.44 -25.56 -1.67
N ILE A 404 0.38 -25.21 -2.38
CA ILE A 404 -0.58 -26.17 -2.94
C ILE A 404 -0.29 -26.44 -4.43
N GLU A 405 -0.96 -27.44 -4.98
CA GLU A 405 -0.72 -27.88 -6.35
C GLU A 405 -0.95 -26.79 -7.41
N SER A 406 -1.95 -25.91 -7.22
CA SER A 406 -2.20 -24.77 -8.11
C SER A 406 -1.03 -23.80 -8.14
N ASP A 407 -0.47 -23.49 -6.98
CA ASP A 407 0.60 -22.51 -6.81
C ASP A 407 1.89 -23.05 -7.41
N PHE A 408 2.13 -24.35 -7.21
CA PHE A 408 3.23 -25.05 -7.84
C PHE A 408 3.12 -25.07 -9.38
N ARG A 409 1.91 -25.21 -9.94
CA ARG A 409 1.70 -25.07 -11.40
C ARG A 409 2.00 -23.64 -11.87
N THR A 410 1.66 -22.62 -11.07
CA THR A 410 2.01 -21.21 -11.37
C THR A 410 3.51 -21.00 -11.41
N ILE A 411 4.26 -21.56 -10.45
CA ILE A 411 5.73 -21.54 -10.42
C ILE A 411 6.31 -22.11 -11.73
N LEU A 412 5.87 -23.30 -12.12
CA LEU A 412 6.36 -23.93 -13.34
C LEU A 412 6.00 -23.12 -14.60
N LYS A 413 4.81 -22.52 -14.66
CA LYS A 413 4.43 -21.61 -15.76
C LYS A 413 5.35 -20.40 -15.83
N ILE A 414 5.65 -19.75 -14.70
CA ILE A 414 6.58 -18.62 -14.66
C ILE A 414 7.95 -19.03 -15.19
N PHE A 415 8.49 -20.16 -14.71
CA PHE A 415 9.77 -20.69 -15.15
C PHE A 415 9.80 -21.00 -16.66
N MET A 416 8.78 -21.69 -17.17
CA MET A 416 8.69 -22.03 -18.61
C MET A 416 8.57 -20.80 -19.52
N ASN A 417 8.05 -19.68 -19.01
CA ASN A 417 7.93 -18.41 -19.74
C ASN A 417 9.13 -17.48 -19.52
N GLY A 418 10.27 -18.00 -19.05
CA GLY A 418 11.52 -17.24 -18.92
C GLY A 418 11.72 -16.52 -17.59
N GLY A 419 10.81 -16.68 -16.63
CA GLY A 419 10.92 -16.07 -15.31
C GLY A 419 12.02 -16.70 -14.44
N LYS A 420 12.55 -15.92 -13.49
CA LYS A 420 13.51 -16.40 -12.50
C LYS A 420 12.79 -16.78 -11.20
N VAL A 421 12.79 -18.06 -10.85
CA VAL A 421 12.15 -18.55 -9.62
C VAL A 421 13.19 -19.08 -8.64
N ILE A 422 13.08 -18.66 -7.39
CA ILE A 422 13.89 -19.12 -6.26
C ILE A 422 12.94 -19.75 -5.25
N LEU A 423 12.99 -21.07 -5.15
CA LEU A 423 12.12 -21.89 -4.29
C LEU A 423 12.89 -22.36 -3.06
N ASP A 424 12.41 -21.99 -1.88
CA ASP A 424 12.79 -22.67 -0.63
C ASP A 424 12.04 -24.00 -0.55
N ASN A 425 12.75 -25.12 -0.47
CA ASN A 425 12.14 -26.44 -0.38
C ASN A 425 11.92 -26.92 1.05
N SER A 426 12.20 -26.10 2.07
CA SER A 426 11.83 -26.40 3.44
C SER A 426 10.32 -26.67 3.56
N ASP A 427 9.99 -27.77 4.21
CA ASP A 427 8.64 -28.30 4.40
C ASP A 427 7.81 -28.55 3.13
N LEU A 428 8.44 -28.62 1.94
CA LEU A 428 7.72 -28.88 0.69
C LEU A 428 7.13 -30.30 0.66
N ASP A 429 5.84 -30.43 0.30
CA ASP A 429 5.16 -31.72 0.20
C ASP A 429 5.92 -32.70 -0.72
N ALA A 430 6.12 -33.92 -0.25
CA ALA A 430 6.78 -34.99 -0.99
C ALA A 430 6.15 -35.27 -2.38
N GLN A 431 4.85 -35.04 -2.55
CA GLN A 431 4.19 -35.13 -3.86
C GLN A 431 4.69 -34.04 -4.82
N LEU A 432 4.83 -32.81 -4.34
CA LEU A 432 5.35 -31.69 -5.13
C LEU A 432 6.84 -31.86 -5.43
N VAL A 433 7.62 -32.40 -4.49
CA VAL A 433 9.03 -32.77 -4.73
C VAL A 433 9.13 -33.79 -5.87
N ARG A 434 8.36 -34.88 -5.83
CA ARG A 434 8.35 -35.88 -6.91
C ARG A 434 7.92 -35.30 -8.24
N ARG A 435 6.98 -34.36 -8.22
CA ARG A 435 6.51 -33.66 -9.42
C ARG A 435 7.60 -32.77 -10.00
N LEU A 436 8.36 -32.08 -9.16
CA LEU A 436 9.51 -31.27 -9.59
C LEU A 436 10.57 -32.15 -10.26
N GLU A 437 10.90 -33.29 -9.65
CA GLU A 437 11.84 -34.25 -10.21
C GLU A 437 11.35 -34.83 -11.54
N SER A 438 10.06 -35.16 -11.62
CA SER A 438 9.43 -35.64 -12.87
C SER A 438 9.50 -34.57 -13.95
N PHE A 439 9.23 -33.30 -13.61
CA PHE A 439 9.33 -32.18 -14.53
C PHE A 439 10.75 -31.99 -15.09
N PHE A 440 11.79 -32.14 -14.24
CA PHE A 440 13.19 -32.09 -14.69
C PHE A 440 13.53 -33.20 -15.68
N LEU A 441 13.04 -34.42 -15.43
CA LEU A 441 13.24 -35.56 -16.33
C LEU A 441 12.46 -35.42 -17.64
N GLU A 442 11.19 -35.00 -17.56
CA GLU A 442 10.31 -34.82 -18.73
C GLU A 442 10.83 -33.78 -19.71
N ASN A 443 11.46 -32.71 -19.20
CA ASN A 443 12.02 -31.63 -20.00
C ASN A 443 13.52 -31.79 -20.29
N ASN A 444 14.15 -32.90 -19.87
CA ASN A 444 15.59 -33.15 -19.99
C ASN A 444 16.46 -31.98 -19.50
N LEU A 445 16.12 -31.39 -18.35
CA LEU A 445 16.87 -30.25 -17.82
C LEU A 445 18.20 -30.70 -17.21
N GLU A 446 19.27 -29.98 -17.53
CA GLU A 446 20.54 -30.13 -16.82
C GLU A 446 20.42 -29.50 -15.43
N VAL A 447 20.61 -30.33 -14.41
CA VAL A 447 20.48 -29.93 -13.00
C VAL A 447 21.85 -29.88 -12.36
N GLU A 448 22.27 -28.68 -11.98
CA GLU A 448 23.51 -28.47 -11.24
C GLU A 448 23.22 -28.46 -9.74
N LYS A 449 24.05 -29.16 -8.95
CA LYS A 449 23.93 -29.20 -7.49
C LYS A 449 25.21 -28.68 -6.86
N VAL A 450 25.07 -27.64 -6.05
CA VAL A 450 26.17 -26.98 -5.36
C VAL A 450 25.89 -26.98 -3.86
N ASN A 451 26.85 -27.44 -3.08
CA ASN A 451 26.80 -27.30 -1.63
C ASN A 451 27.64 -26.08 -1.25
N PHE A 452 26.99 -25.03 -0.76
CA PHE A 452 27.65 -23.79 -0.37
C PHE A 452 27.51 -23.57 1.15
N LEU A 453 26.36 -23.05 1.58
CA LEU A 453 25.94 -22.95 2.99
C LEU A 453 24.70 -23.81 3.29
N THR A 454 23.94 -24.06 2.23
CA THR A 454 22.85 -25.03 2.10
C THR A 454 23.03 -25.73 0.75
N ASP A 455 22.26 -26.80 0.53
CA ASP A 455 22.22 -27.48 -0.75
C ASP A 455 21.41 -26.61 -1.72
N VAL A 456 22.04 -26.19 -2.82
CA VAL A 456 21.42 -25.37 -3.86
C VAL A 456 21.39 -26.18 -5.14
N THR A 457 20.22 -26.27 -5.75
CA THR A 457 19.99 -26.90 -7.04
C THR A 457 19.63 -25.82 -8.04
N TYR A 458 20.31 -25.82 -9.20
CA TYR A 458 20.06 -24.89 -10.29
C TYR A 458 19.59 -25.67 -11.52
N ALA A 459 18.55 -25.17 -12.17
CA ALA A 459 18.06 -25.67 -13.45
C ALA A 459 17.73 -24.49 -14.37
N GLN A 460 17.98 -24.66 -15.66
CA GLN A 460 17.74 -23.63 -16.68
C GLN A 460 16.98 -24.21 -17.88
N LEU A 461 16.02 -23.45 -18.39
CA LEU A 461 15.28 -23.74 -19.61
C LEU A 461 15.10 -22.45 -20.42
N GLY A 462 15.86 -22.31 -21.51
CA GLY A 462 15.90 -21.04 -22.24
C GLY A 462 16.39 -19.89 -21.35
N GLU A 463 15.57 -18.85 -21.22
CA GLU A 463 15.81 -17.71 -20.30
C GLU A 463 15.34 -17.99 -18.86
N GLY A 464 14.52 -19.03 -18.67
CA GLY A 464 13.96 -19.41 -17.39
C GLY A 464 15.02 -20.01 -16.50
N LYS A 465 15.07 -19.54 -15.24
CA LYS A 465 16.02 -20.01 -14.23
C LYS A 465 15.27 -20.44 -12.99
N LEU A 466 15.55 -21.65 -12.50
CA LEU A 466 14.97 -22.18 -11.27
C LEU A 466 16.09 -22.52 -10.29
N ILE A 467 16.06 -21.89 -9.12
CA ILE A 467 16.94 -22.23 -8.00
C ILE A 467 16.08 -22.86 -6.91
N VAL A 468 16.52 -24.00 -6.38
CA VAL A 468 15.91 -24.66 -5.25
C VAL A 468 16.93 -24.78 -4.14
N PHE A 469 16.61 -24.29 -2.94
CA PHE A 469 17.50 -24.35 -1.78
C PHE A 469 16.75 -24.80 -0.53
N ASN A 470 17.47 -25.25 0.50
CA ASN A 470 16.88 -25.58 1.79
C ASN A 470 17.10 -24.44 2.81
N GLY A 471 16.01 -23.80 3.23
CA GLY A 471 16.01 -22.65 4.14
C GLY A 471 16.34 -22.99 5.59
N GLU A 472 15.94 -24.16 6.09
CA GLU A 472 16.22 -24.61 7.48
C GLU A 472 17.72 -24.57 7.81
N LYS A 473 18.56 -25.07 6.90
CA LYS A 473 20.02 -25.04 7.08
C LYS A 473 20.54 -23.60 7.14
N LEU A 474 19.95 -22.68 6.37
CA LEU A 474 20.34 -21.28 6.35
C LEU A 474 19.89 -20.55 7.62
N LEU A 475 18.71 -20.87 8.18
CA LEU A 475 18.19 -20.25 9.41
C LEU A 475 19.15 -20.41 10.60
N SER A 476 19.85 -21.54 10.68
CA SER A 476 20.83 -21.86 11.72
C SER A 476 22.14 -21.04 11.65
N ARG A 477 22.37 -20.31 10.56
CA ARG A 477 23.62 -19.56 10.31
C ARG A 477 23.61 -18.16 10.93
N GLY A 478 24.79 -17.56 11.03
CA GLY A 478 24.94 -16.19 11.52
C GLY A 478 24.42 -15.15 10.50
N ARG A 479 24.00 -13.96 10.97
CA ARG A 479 23.45 -12.88 10.12
C ARG A 479 24.35 -12.52 8.92
N GLY A 480 25.66 -12.40 9.15
CA GLY A 480 26.61 -12.08 8.07
C GLY A 480 26.73 -13.17 7.00
N GLU A 481 26.62 -14.45 7.40
CA GLU A 481 26.64 -15.58 6.47
C GLU A 481 25.35 -15.62 5.62
N LYS A 482 24.20 -15.32 6.23
CA LYS A 482 22.91 -15.20 5.54
C LYS A 482 22.94 -14.11 4.46
N VAL A 483 23.43 -12.92 4.80
CA VAL A 483 23.53 -11.82 3.82
C VAL A 483 24.50 -12.18 2.69
N ASN A 484 25.66 -12.79 3.01
CA ASN A 484 26.62 -13.23 1.99
C ASN A 484 26.07 -14.33 1.07
N PHE A 485 25.21 -15.22 1.59
CA PHE A 485 24.49 -16.19 0.78
C PHE A 485 23.69 -15.50 -0.32
N TRP A 486 22.85 -14.53 0.06
CA TRP A 486 21.99 -13.81 -0.89
C TRP A 486 22.78 -12.95 -1.86
N LYS A 487 23.81 -12.22 -1.41
CA LYS A 487 24.68 -11.45 -2.31
C LYS A 487 25.30 -12.32 -3.40
N LYS A 488 25.80 -13.50 -3.04
CA LYS A 488 26.37 -14.44 -4.02
C LYS A 488 25.32 -15.02 -4.95
N LEU A 489 24.18 -15.45 -4.40
CA LEU A 489 23.09 -16.04 -5.18
C LEU A 489 22.51 -15.04 -6.18
N ILE A 490 22.16 -13.83 -5.73
CA ILE A 490 21.65 -12.77 -6.59
C ILE A 490 22.70 -12.33 -7.61
N GLY A 491 23.97 -12.27 -7.21
CA GLY A 491 25.09 -11.95 -8.09
C GLY A 491 25.24 -12.91 -9.30
N THR A 492 24.76 -14.15 -9.21
CA THR A 492 24.76 -15.09 -10.36
C THR A 492 23.83 -14.70 -11.49
N PHE A 493 22.88 -13.80 -11.24
CA PHE A 493 21.92 -13.36 -12.23
C PHE A 493 22.35 -12.11 -12.99
N GLU A 494 23.48 -11.49 -12.62
CA GLU A 494 24.00 -10.27 -13.26
C GLU A 494 22.92 -9.17 -13.40
N VAL A 495 22.13 -8.97 -12.34
CA VAL A 495 21.02 -8.00 -12.34
C VAL A 495 21.54 -6.62 -12.67
N GLN A 496 21.06 -6.04 -13.77
CA GLN A 496 21.41 -4.68 -14.16
C GLN A 496 20.75 -3.69 -13.20
N HIS A 497 21.52 -3.13 -12.26
CA HIS A 497 21.04 -2.13 -11.31
C HIS A 497 22.18 -1.19 -10.87
N ILE A 498 21.83 0.05 -10.52
CA ILE A 498 22.79 1.03 -9.98
C ILE A 498 22.72 0.94 -8.47
N SER A 499 23.81 0.52 -7.83
CA SER A 499 23.91 0.59 -6.37
C SER A 499 24.09 2.05 -5.93
N VAL A 500 23.21 2.48 -5.01
CA VAL A 500 23.18 3.86 -4.52
C VAL A 500 23.65 3.89 -3.06
N GLU A 501 24.84 4.45 -2.82
CA GLU A 501 25.37 4.64 -1.47
C GLU A 501 24.80 5.95 -0.89
N VAL A 502 23.83 5.81 0.01
CA VAL A 502 23.21 6.94 0.71
C VAL A 502 23.47 6.87 2.21
N SER A 503 23.54 8.04 2.82
CA SER A 503 23.59 8.15 4.28
C SER A 503 22.26 7.66 4.89
N GLU A 504 22.31 7.14 6.13
CA GLU A 504 21.10 6.74 6.87
C GLU A 504 20.03 7.84 6.86
N SER A 505 18.76 7.44 6.76
CA SER A 505 17.56 8.30 6.72
C SER A 505 17.35 9.12 5.45
N VAL A 506 18.12 8.87 4.39
CA VAL A 506 17.80 9.34 3.03
C VAL A 506 16.93 8.29 2.35
N GLU A 507 15.80 8.72 1.81
CA GLU A 507 14.90 7.83 1.09
C GLU A 507 15.20 7.84 -0.40
N VAL A 508 15.15 6.66 -1.01
CA VAL A 508 15.45 6.44 -2.41
C VAL A 508 14.30 5.66 -3.04
N PHE A 509 13.83 6.12 -4.21
CA PHE A 509 12.78 5.46 -4.97
C PHE A 509 13.19 5.28 -6.43
N TRP A 510 13.04 4.05 -6.90
CA TRP A 510 13.21 3.70 -8.31
C TRP A 510 11.87 3.58 -9.02
N ARG A 511 11.79 4.20 -10.19
CA ARG A 511 10.65 4.12 -11.12
C ARG A 511 11.16 3.70 -12.48
N THR A 512 10.34 3.04 -13.28
CA THR A 512 10.68 2.65 -14.65
C THR A 512 9.54 2.97 -15.60
N ARG A 513 9.86 3.18 -16.88
CA ARG A 513 8.91 3.25 -17.99
C ARG A 513 9.54 2.69 -19.26
N SER A 514 8.71 2.31 -20.20
CA SER A 514 9.14 1.96 -21.55
C SER A 514 9.79 3.16 -22.26
N SER A 515 10.77 2.88 -23.11
CA SER A 515 11.39 3.90 -23.96
C SER A 515 10.40 4.48 -24.96
N SER A 516 10.48 5.80 -25.16
CA SER A 516 9.68 6.47 -26.18
C SER A 516 10.28 6.30 -27.58
N ILE A 517 9.52 6.68 -28.63
CA ILE A 517 9.98 6.64 -30.03
C ILE A 517 11.24 7.49 -30.26
N ASN A 518 11.52 8.49 -29.41
CA ASN A 518 12.72 9.32 -29.50
C ASN A 518 13.93 8.72 -28.74
N GLU A 519 13.72 7.62 -28.02
CA GLU A 519 14.66 6.96 -27.10
C GLU A 519 15.01 5.53 -27.57
N LEU A 520 14.91 5.25 -28.88
CA LEU A 520 15.07 3.89 -29.47
C LEU A 520 16.39 3.19 -29.16
N ASN A 521 17.40 3.90 -28.64
CA ASN A 521 18.67 3.31 -28.25
C ASN A 521 18.62 2.64 -26.86
N TYR A 522 17.53 2.80 -26.12
CA TYR A 522 17.37 2.30 -24.76
C TYR A 522 16.21 1.30 -24.71
N GLU A 523 16.35 0.24 -23.92
CA GLU A 523 15.25 -0.71 -23.68
C GLU A 523 14.20 -0.11 -22.75
N GLU A 524 14.66 0.57 -21.69
CA GLU A 524 13.81 1.25 -20.73
C GLU A 524 14.48 2.52 -20.17
N VAL A 525 13.66 3.35 -19.52
CA VAL A 525 14.11 4.52 -18.78
C VAL A 525 13.81 4.34 -17.30
N ARG A 526 14.85 4.39 -16.47
CA ARG A 526 14.74 4.32 -15.01
C ARG A 526 14.94 5.69 -14.38
N ARG A 527 14.04 6.06 -13.48
CA ARG A 527 14.14 7.28 -12.67
C ARG A 527 14.51 6.94 -11.23
N LEU A 528 15.63 7.50 -10.78
CA LEU A 528 16.09 7.49 -9.41
C LEU A 528 15.66 8.79 -8.72
N SER A 529 14.89 8.70 -7.65
CA SER A 529 14.42 9.87 -6.88
C SER A 529 14.99 9.78 -5.48
N ILE A 530 15.65 10.85 -5.00
CA ILE A 530 16.34 10.86 -3.71
C ILE A 530 15.80 12.02 -2.87
N TYR A 531 15.45 11.71 -1.63
CA TYR A 531 14.78 12.61 -0.71
C TYR A 531 15.52 12.63 0.64
N ASN A 532 15.84 13.83 1.15
CA ASN A 532 16.38 14.03 2.49
C ASN A 532 15.30 14.59 3.42
N PRO A 533 14.52 13.74 4.11
CA PRO A 533 13.48 14.19 5.04
C PRO A 533 14.03 14.65 6.40
N THR A 534 15.36 14.67 6.59
CA THR A 534 15.98 15.00 7.88
C THR A 534 16.29 16.49 8.02
N SER A 535 16.47 16.93 9.26
CA SER A 535 16.91 18.29 9.59
C SER A 535 18.40 18.53 9.38
N TYR A 536 19.14 17.56 8.84
CA TYR A 536 20.60 17.60 8.67
C TYR A 536 20.99 17.44 7.21
N LYS A 537 22.15 18.01 6.87
CA LYS A 537 22.76 17.83 5.56
C LYS A 537 23.22 16.39 5.36
N LYS A 538 22.96 15.81 4.19
CA LYS A 538 23.32 14.44 3.83
C LYS A 538 24.14 14.42 2.55
N LYS A 539 25.10 13.50 2.47
CA LYS A 539 25.92 13.29 1.27
C LYS A 539 25.34 12.13 0.49
N VAL A 540 25.34 12.26 -0.83
CA VAL A 540 24.92 11.22 -1.76
C VAL A 540 26.03 11.02 -2.78
N LYS A 541 26.38 9.76 -3.01
CA LYS A 541 27.36 9.39 -4.01
C LYS A 541 26.98 8.04 -4.59
N PHE A 542 26.97 7.94 -5.90
CA PHE A 542 26.80 6.65 -6.55
C PHE A 542 27.51 6.61 -7.90
N LYS A 543 27.87 5.40 -8.29
CA LYS A 543 28.54 5.09 -9.55
C LYS A 543 27.62 4.24 -10.40
N PHE A 544 27.61 4.50 -11.69
CA PHE A 544 26.77 3.75 -12.63
C PHE A 544 27.63 3.16 -13.74
N ALA A 545 27.32 1.93 -14.13
CA ALA A 545 28.07 1.19 -15.13
C ALA A 545 27.82 1.73 -16.56
N LYS A 546 28.58 1.22 -17.53
CA LYS A 546 28.50 1.68 -18.94
C LYS A 546 27.17 1.38 -19.62
N ASN A 547 26.41 0.42 -19.10
CA ASN A 547 25.06 0.08 -19.56
C ASN A 547 23.98 1.08 -19.07
N PHE A 548 24.37 2.13 -18.33
CA PHE A 548 23.47 3.23 -17.98
C PHE A 548 23.95 4.54 -18.61
N ALA A 549 23.06 5.20 -19.36
CA ALA A 549 23.26 6.56 -19.85
C ALA A 549 22.51 7.56 -18.98
N LEU A 550 23.21 8.54 -18.42
CA LEU A 550 22.57 9.68 -17.77
C LEU A 550 21.84 10.52 -18.83
N LEU A 551 20.51 10.61 -18.74
CA LEU A 551 19.69 11.39 -19.66
C LEU A 551 19.51 12.83 -19.17
N LYS A 552 19.04 12.99 -17.93
CA LYS A 552 18.81 14.30 -17.30
C LYS A 552 18.74 14.19 -15.79
N ILE A 553 19.07 15.30 -15.15
CA ILE A 553 18.76 15.57 -13.74
C ILE A 553 17.59 16.55 -13.74
N ILE A 554 16.60 16.28 -12.90
CA ILE A 554 15.36 17.06 -12.79
C ILE A 554 14.99 17.25 -11.32
N ASP A 555 14.02 18.13 -11.09
CA ASP A 555 13.33 18.21 -9.80
C ASP A 555 14.25 18.58 -8.62
N GLU A 556 15.40 19.21 -8.92
CA GLU A 556 16.40 19.68 -7.96
C GLU A 556 15.81 20.72 -6.99
N TYR A 557 15.98 20.48 -5.70
CA TYR A 557 15.55 21.37 -4.62
C TYR A 557 16.46 21.22 -3.43
N ASN A 558 17.00 22.34 -2.94
CA ASN A 558 17.89 22.37 -1.79
C ASN A 558 19.03 21.33 -1.88
N CYS A 559 19.63 21.20 -3.07
CA CYS A 559 20.70 20.25 -3.33
C CYS A 559 21.81 20.87 -4.19
N ASP A 560 23.04 20.45 -3.95
CA ASP A 560 24.22 20.81 -4.74
C ASP A 560 24.79 19.53 -5.35
N LEU A 561 24.64 19.37 -6.67
CA LEU A 561 25.07 18.18 -7.40
C LEU A 561 26.28 18.47 -8.29
N SER A 562 27.18 17.50 -8.39
CA SER A 562 28.29 17.50 -9.35
C SER A 562 28.32 16.18 -10.10
N THR A 563 28.43 16.28 -11.43
CA THR A 563 28.45 15.13 -12.33
C THR A 563 29.86 14.91 -12.86
N GLN A 564 30.30 13.66 -12.80
CA GLN A 564 31.52 13.17 -13.44
C GLN A 564 31.16 11.99 -14.37
N PRO A 565 32.02 11.62 -15.32
CA PRO A 565 31.78 10.42 -16.13
C PRO A 565 31.56 9.20 -15.23
N HIS A 566 30.39 8.56 -15.34
CA HIS A 566 29.99 7.38 -14.55
C HIS A 566 29.85 7.57 -13.03
N GLU A 567 29.81 8.82 -12.54
CA GLU A 567 29.69 9.11 -11.12
C GLU A 567 28.89 10.40 -10.88
N ILE A 568 27.97 10.35 -9.92
CA ILE A 568 27.25 11.53 -9.43
C ILE A 568 27.51 11.62 -7.94
N GLN A 569 27.93 12.80 -7.50
CA GLN A 569 28.15 13.10 -6.10
C GLN A 569 27.55 14.46 -5.77
N GLY A 570 26.98 14.59 -4.59
CA GLY A 570 26.39 15.85 -4.17
C GLY A 570 25.98 15.86 -2.71
N GLU A 571 25.42 16.98 -2.33
CA GLU A 571 24.98 17.24 -0.97
C GLU A 571 23.52 17.67 -0.97
N LEU A 572 22.71 16.96 -0.19
CA LEU A 572 21.32 17.29 0.09
C LEU A 572 21.29 18.14 1.36
N LEU A 573 20.83 19.38 1.27
CA LEU A 573 20.50 20.17 2.46
C LEU A 573 19.26 19.57 3.15
N PRO A 574 18.94 20.00 4.39
CA PRO A 574 17.68 19.61 5.03
C PRO A 574 16.50 19.88 4.12
N ASP A 575 15.58 18.92 4.02
CA ASP A 575 14.42 19.02 3.12
C ASP A 575 14.84 19.18 1.64
N GLY A 576 15.98 18.58 1.25
CA GLY A 576 16.46 18.56 -0.12
C GLY A 576 16.06 17.31 -0.90
N SER A 577 15.91 17.43 -2.22
CA SER A 577 15.58 16.31 -3.10
C SER A 577 16.00 16.55 -4.55
N PHE A 578 16.23 15.49 -5.30
CA PHE A 578 16.39 15.55 -6.76
C PHE A 578 15.99 14.21 -7.39
N SER A 579 15.72 14.22 -8.70
CA SER A 579 15.47 13.01 -9.48
C SER A 579 16.38 12.94 -10.71
N ILE A 580 16.72 11.73 -11.15
CA ILE A 580 17.64 11.48 -12.26
C ILE A 580 17.06 10.40 -13.16
N ASP A 581 17.06 10.67 -14.47
CA ASP A 581 16.65 9.70 -15.49
C ASP A 581 17.88 9.05 -16.13
N PHE A 582 17.86 7.72 -16.17
CA PHE A 582 18.83 6.87 -16.82
C PHE A 582 18.19 6.07 -17.95
N GLY A 583 18.81 6.07 -19.12
CA GLY A 583 18.51 5.10 -20.19
C GLY A 583 19.31 3.82 -19.96
N VAL A 584 18.65 2.67 -20.05
CA VAL A 584 19.27 1.35 -19.84
C VAL A 584 19.57 0.70 -21.18
N PHE A 585 20.81 0.22 -21.33
CA PHE A 585 21.26 -0.56 -22.49
C PHE A 585 21.26 -2.06 -22.16
N SER A 586 20.89 -2.86 -23.16
CA SER A 586 21.03 -4.32 -23.16
C SER A 586 22.46 -4.79 -22.97
#